data_AF-C0KL20-F1
#
_entry.id   AF-C0KL20-F1
#
_cell.length_a   1.000
_cell.length_b   1.000
_cell.length_c   1.000
_cell.angle_alpha   90.00
_cell.angle_beta   90.00
_cell.angle_gamma   90.00
#
_symmetry.space_group_name_H-M   'P 1'
#
loop_
_entity.id
_entity.type
_entity.pdbx_description
1 polymer ?
#
loop_
_entity_poly.entity_id
_entity_poly.type
_entity_poly.pdbx_seq_one_letter_code
_entity_poly.pdbx_strand_id
1 'polypeptide(L)'
;MSTIIMNMAIPNKATNYGPKKDLANKHPKMRLPKNIISPTRRRPSCSLQLSSVVDADHQRRSGNYKPTLWDFDRIQSLNSVYTEEKYSRRVVELVAQVKKLLLQESNWFQQLELIDELQKLGVSYRFNDEINQIMNHIYLEHKYRNNSERDLYSTALAFRLLRQHGLKVSQDVFDCFKNEEGEFEPSLGDNAEGVLQLYEASFLLTEAKRVSSKREYFPPIFYRKKLNDGVMDEHLSSLVRRSLELPLHWCVQKPNARWFVDAYAKRGDVNPIISPRAKAVSRWWKETELAEKLPFARDRVVENYIWNLGVLFEPQYGYSRIMSTKLKKVVFLCIK
;
A
#
# COMPACT_ATOMS: atom_id res chain seq x y z
N MET A 1 -26.16 11.69 11.58
CA MET A 1 -26.30 10.31 12.06
C MET A 1 -26.46 9.37 10.88
N SER A 2 -25.44 8.56 10.62
CA SER A 2 -25.48 7.24 9.96
C SER A 2 -24.05 6.75 9.83
N THR A 3 -23.66 5.89 10.77
CA THR A 3 -22.34 5.27 10.85
C THR A 3 -22.47 3.86 10.28
N ILE A 4 -21.81 3.56 9.15
CA ILE A 4 -21.66 2.19 8.69
C ILE A 4 -20.33 1.67 9.23
N ILE A 5 -20.42 0.87 10.30
CA ILE A 5 -19.30 0.12 10.89
C ILE A 5 -19.24 -1.23 10.16
N MET A 6 -18.17 -1.48 9.39
CA MET A 6 -17.84 -2.83 8.95
C MET A 6 -17.07 -3.54 10.08
N ASN A 7 -17.78 -4.33 10.86
CA ASN A 7 -17.18 -5.31 11.78
C ASN A 7 -16.66 -6.50 10.97
N MET A 8 -15.34 -6.66 10.91
CA MET A 8 -14.70 -7.90 10.46
C MET A 8 -14.71 -8.89 11.62
N ALA A 9 -15.63 -9.87 11.58
CA ALA A 9 -15.71 -10.94 12.56
C ALA A 9 -14.60 -11.98 12.33
N ILE A 10 -13.76 -12.18 13.34
CA ILE A 10 -12.80 -13.28 13.45
C ILE A 10 -13.53 -14.47 14.09
N PRO A 11 -13.73 -15.62 13.43
CA PRO A 11 -14.30 -16.77 14.11
C PRO A 11 -13.20 -17.53 14.87
N ASN A 12 -13.27 -17.48 16.20
CA ASN A 12 -12.49 -18.33 17.10
C ASN A 12 -13.35 -19.51 17.61
N LYS A 13 -12.80 -20.71 17.37
CA LYS A 13 -13.00 -22.01 18.05
C LYS A 13 -14.39 -22.65 18.12
N ALA A 14 -14.38 -23.93 17.76
CA ALA A 14 -15.46 -24.90 17.93
C ALA A 14 -15.64 -25.31 19.40
N THR A 15 -16.90 -25.37 19.85
CA THR A 15 -17.31 -26.18 21.00
C THR A 15 -18.70 -26.81 20.75
N ASN A 16 -18.69 -28.14 20.86
CA ASN A 16 -19.69 -29.09 21.40
C ASN A 16 -21.15 -29.15 20.90
N TYR A 17 -21.51 -30.38 20.54
CA TYR A 17 -22.83 -30.89 20.18
C TYR A 17 -23.77 -31.09 21.38
N GLY A 18 -25.06 -30.78 21.17
CA GLY A 18 -26.25 -31.46 21.76
C GLY A 18 -27.17 -30.60 22.65
N PRO A 19 -28.47 -30.94 22.83
CA PRO A 19 -29.43 -31.50 21.86
C PRO A 19 -30.75 -30.68 21.73
N LYS A 20 -31.56 -31.09 20.75
CA LYS A 20 -32.84 -30.54 20.28
C LYS A 20 -33.90 -30.29 21.36
N LYS A 21 -34.72 -29.24 21.14
CA LYS A 21 -36.14 -29.18 21.57
C LYS A 21 -37.01 -28.65 20.45
N ASP A 22 -37.96 -29.48 20.05
CA ASP A 22 -39.10 -29.18 19.19
C ASP A 22 -39.98 -28.09 19.81
N LEU A 23 -40.56 -27.23 18.97
CA LEU A 23 -41.84 -26.57 19.28
C LEU A 23 -42.53 -26.15 17.98
N ALA A 24 -43.77 -26.60 17.88
CA ALA A 24 -44.60 -26.70 16.70
C ALA A 24 -45.22 -25.38 16.23
N ASN A 25 -45.45 -25.34 14.91
CA ASN A 25 -46.58 -24.75 14.19
C ASN A 25 -47.45 -23.70 14.90
N LYS A 26 -47.52 -22.50 14.32
CA LYS A 26 -48.76 -21.71 14.19
C LYS A 26 -48.62 -20.69 13.06
N HIS A 27 -49.28 -20.97 11.93
CA HIS A 27 -49.57 -19.97 10.89
C HIS A 27 -50.88 -19.25 11.19
N PRO A 28 -50.97 -17.93 10.92
CA PRO A 28 -52.21 -17.31 10.49
C PRO A 28 -52.14 -16.98 8.98
N LYS A 29 -53.19 -17.38 8.28
CA LYS A 29 -53.44 -17.13 6.86
C LYS A 29 -53.70 -15.64 6.62
N MET A 30 -53.02 -15.03 5.64
CA MET A 30 -53.47 -13.77 5.02
C MET A 30 -53.73 -13.98 3.53
N ARG A 31 -54.89 -13.48 3.10
CA ARG A 31 -55.50 -13.61 1.78
C ARG A 31 -54.68 -12.86 0.72
N LEU A 32 -54.50 -13.50 -0.44
CA LEU A 32 -53.96 -12.90 -1.66
C LEU A 32 -55.05 -12.13 -2.43
N PRO A 33 -54.78 -10.91 -2.92
CA PRO A 33 -55.46 -10.37 -4.10
C PRO A 33 -54.84 -10.95 -5.37
N LYS A 34 -55.72 -11.20 -6.35
CA LYS A 34 -55.47 -11.86 -7.62
C LYS A 34 -54.71 -10.96 -8.60
N ASN A 35 -53.89 -11.62 -9.42
CA ASN A 35 -53.41 -11.22 -10.75
C ASN A 35 -52.45 -10.04 -10.86
N ILE A 36 -51.14 -10.32 -10.82
CA ILE A 36 -50.17 -9.73 -11.77
C ILE A 36 -49.20 -10.84 -12.21
N ILE A 37 -49.00 -10.90 -13.52
CA ILE A 37 -48.32 -11.92 -14.32
C ILE A 37 -46.89 -12.18 -13.85
N SER A 38 -46.57 -13.44 -13.57
CA SER A 38 -45.22 -13.92 -13.26
C SER A 38 -44.35 -13.96 -14.52
N PRO A 39 -43.16 -13.34 -14.56
CA PRO A 39 -42.13 -13.78 -15.48
C PRO A 39 -41.46 -15.02 -14.86
N THR A 40 -41.74 -16.19 -15.41
CA THR A 40 -40.98 -17.41 -15.14
C THR A 40 -39.50 -17.13 -15.38
N ARG A 41 -38.75 -16.93 -14.30
CA ARG A 41 -37.29 -16.87 -14.29
C ARG A 41 -36.79 -18.27 -14.67
N ARG A 42 -36.59 -18.50 -15.97
CA ARG A 42 -35.93 -19.70 -16.47
C ARG A 42 -34.57 -19.80 -15.79
N ARG A 43 -34.42 -20.76 -14.87
CA ARG A 43 -33.10 -21.23 -14.45
C ARG A 43 -32.45 -21.85 -15.69
N PRO A 44 -31.26 -21.41 -16.13
CA PRO A 44 -30.54 -22.19 -17.13
C PRO A 44 -30.07 -23.47 -16.42
N SER A 45 -30.84 -24.54 -16.61
CA SER A 45 -30.37 -25.90 -16.39
C SER A 45 -29.28 -26.14 -17.42
N CYS A 46 -28.06 -26.40 -16.98
CA CYS A 46 -26.96 -26.77 -17.86
C CYS A 46 -27.22 -28.20 -18.37
N SER A 47 -28.03 -28.32 -19.42
CA SER A 47 -28.11 -29.55 -20.21
C SER A 47 -27.08 -29.44 -21.33
N LEU A 48 -25.97 -30.16 -21.20
CA LEU A 48 -25.08 -30.43 -22.32
C LEU A 48 -25.85 -31.28 -23.34
N GLN A 49 -26.47 -30.64 -24.33
CA GLN A 49 -26.84 -31.33 -25.55
C GLN A 49 -25.61 -31.32 -26.46
N LEU A 50 -25.04 -32.52 -26.65
CA LEU A 50 -24.01 -32.79 -27.63
C LEU A 50 -24.71 -32.86 -29.00
N SER A 51 -24.89 -31.71 -29.66
CA SER A 51 -25.27 -31.67 -31.07
C SER A 51 -24.01 -31.68 -31.92
N SER A 52 -23.86 -32.76 -32.68
CA SER A 52 -22.76 -33.08 -33.56
C SER A 52 -22.62 -32.12 -34.74
N VAL A 53 -21.35 -31.88 -35.11
CA VAL A 53 -20.82 -31.33 -36.37
C VAL A 53 -21.13 -29.86 -36.66
N VAL A 54 -20.19 -29.00 -36.25
CA VAL A 54 -19.74 -27.89 -37.10
C VAL A 54 -18.21 -27.89 -37.04
N ASP A 55 -17.60 -28.19 -38.18
CA ASP A 55 -16.18 -27.97 -38.45
C ASP A 55 -15.97 -26.45 -38.45
N ALA A 56 -15.56 -25.92 -37.30
CA ALA A 56 -15.05 -24.58 -37.17
C ALA A 56 -13.70 -24.73 -36.49
N ASP A 57 -12.64 -24.36 -37.20
CA ASP A 57 -11.32 -24.13 -36.63
C ASP A 57 -11.43 -23.04 -35.57
N HIS A 58 -11.88 -23.42 -34.38
CA HIS A 58 -11.89 -22.57 -33.20
C HIS A 58 -10.47 -22.57 -32.67
N GLN A 59 -9.55 -21.92 -33.41
CA GLN A 59 -8.29 -21.50 -32.84
C GLN A 59 -8.58 -20.77 -31.54
N ARG A 60 -8.22 -21.42 -30.44
CA ARG A 60 -8.40 -20.87 -29.10
C ARG A 60 -7.62 -19.56 -29.05
N ARG A 61 -8.32 -18.45 -28.79
CA ARG A 61 -7.69 -17.13 -28.63
C ARG A 61 -6.52 -17.23 -27.65
N SER A 62 -5.35 -16.79 -28.09
CA SER A 62 -4.13 -16.72 -27.29
C SER A 62 -3.87 -15.27 -26.91
N GLY A 63 -3.38 -15.04 -25.69
CA GLY A 63 -2.96 -13.72 -25.22
C GLY A 63 -1.59 -13.29 -25.75
N ASN A 64 -0.92 -14.11 -26.58
CA ASN A 64 0.43 -13.88 -27.10
C ASN A 64 1.44 -13.47 -26.01
N TYR A 65 1.34 -14.13 -24.85
CA TYR A 65 2.15 -13.80 -23.69
C TYR A 65 3.62 -14.19 -23.93
N LYS A 66 4.52 -13.28 -23.53
CA LYS A 66 5.96 -13.54 -23.54
C LYS A 66 6.35 -14.48 -22.39
N PRO A 67 7.44 -15.26 -22.53
CA PRO A 67 7.96 -16.11 -21.47
C PRO A 67 8.40 -15.27 -20.25
N THR A 68 8.58 -15.96 -19.11
CA THR A 68 9.08 -15.35 -17.87
C THR A 68 10.44 -14.67 -18.13
N LEU A 69 10.65 -13.50 -17.50
CA LEU A 69 11.96 -12.83 -17.49
C LEU A 69 12.95 -13.49 -16.52
N TRP A 70 12.42 -14.26 -15.58
CA TRP A 70 13.16 -14.91 -14.52
C TRP A 70 13.16 -16.41 -14.75
N ASP A 71 14.30 -16.91 -15.20
CA ASP A 71 14.52 -18.33 -15.36
C ASP A 71 14.63 -19.04 -14.01
N PHE A 72 14.21 -20.30 -13.95
CA PHE A 72 14.19 -21.10 -12.73
C PHE A 72 15.58 -21.23 -12.12
N ASP A 73 16.58 -21.58 -12.93
CA ASP A 73 17.96 -21.79 -12.48
C ASP A 73 18.57 -20.47 -11.99
N ARG A 74 18.25 -19.37 -12.68
CA ARG A 74 18.59 -18.02 -12.22
C ARG A 74 17.98 -17.72 -10.85
N ILE A 75 16.73 -18.08 -10.59
CA ILE A 75 16.11 -17.85 -9.27
C ILE A 75 16.77 -18.73 -8.19
N GLN A 76 17.05 -20.00 -8.49
CA GLN A 76 17.67 -20.92 -7.53
C GLN A 76 19.11 -20.53 -7.20
N SER A 77 19.87 -19.98 -8.15
CA SER A 77 21.26 -19.59 -7.95
C SER A 77 21.44 -18.31 -7.12
N LEU A 78 20.39 -17.51 -6.92
CA LEU A 78 20.46 -16.26 -6.13
C LEU A 78 20.84 -16.52 -4.67
N ASN A 79 22.07 -16.23 -4.27
CA ASN A 79 22.46 -16.28 -2.87
C ASN A 79 22.56 -14.89 -2.26
N SER A 80 22.28 -14.81 -0.96
CA SER A 80 22.38 -13.58 -0.19
C SER A 80 23.44 -13.74 0.88
N VAL A 81 24.46 -12.90 0.81
CA VAL A 81 25.52 -12.78 1.83
C VAL A 81 24.94 -12.33 3.18
N TYR A 82 23.76 -11.69 3.17
CA TYR A 82 23.10 -11.14 4.36
C TYR A 82 22.36 -12.18 5.23
N THR A 83 22.59 -13.48 5.00
CA THR A 83 22.02 -14.56 5.82
C THR A 83 22.89 -14.93 7.03
N GLU A 84 24.13 -14.42 7.08
CA GLU A 84 25.04 -14.68 8.19
C GLU A 84 24.59 -14.02 9.50
N GLU A 85 24.88 -14.69 10.62
CA GLU A 85 24.50 -14.23 11.97
C GLU A 85 25.06 -12.85 12.32
N LYS A 86 26.25 -12.49 11.78
CA LYS A 86 26.89 -11.18 11.98
C LYS A 86 25.96 -10.02 11.57
N TYR A 87 25.20 -10.17 10.49
CA TYR A 87 24.26 -9.15 10.03
C TYR A 87 23.04 -9.09 10.93
N SER A 88 22.57 -10.24 11.44
CA SER A 88 21.46 -10.28 12.38
C SER A 88 21.80 -9.58 13.69
N ARG A 89 23.00 -9.83 14.24
CA ARG A 89 23.52 -9.11 15.42
C ARG A 89 23.61 -7.61 15.17
N ARG A 90 24.20 -7.21 14.03
CA ARG A 90 24.32 -5.79 13.68
C ARG A 90 22.96 -5.09 13.54
N VAL A 91 21.95 -5.77 12.99
CA VAL A 91 20.60 -5.23 12.89
C VAL A 91 19.99 -4.99 14.26
N VAL A 92 20.16 -5.91 15.21
CA VAL A 92 19.65 -5.75 16.59
C VAL A 92 20.30 -4.54 17.27
N GLU A 93 21.63 -4.38 17.14
CA GLU A 93 22.35 -3.23 17.66
C GLU A 93 21.85 -1.91 17.07
N LEU A 94 21.71 -1.84 15.75
CA LEU A 94 21.25 -0.62 15.06
C LEU A 94 19.80 -0.27 15.41
N VAL A 95 18.93 -1.27 15.53
CA VAL A 95 17.54 -1.05 15.98
C VAL A 95 17.53 -0.48 17.39
N ALA A 96 18.36 -0.98 18.31
CA ALA A 96 18.45 -0.42 19.66
C ALA A 96 18.94 1.04 19.66
N GLN A 97 19.93 1.37 18.82
CA GLN A 97 20.44 2.74 18.67
C GLN A 97 19.37 3.68 18.13
N VAL A 98 18.66 3.30 17.07
CA VAL A 98 17.59 4.12 16.47
C VAL A 98 16.41 4.28 17.43
N LYS A 99 16.05 3.24 18.19
CA LYS A 99 15.04 3.35 19.27
C LYS A 99 15.45 4.40 20.30
N LYS A 100 16.72 4.39 20.72
CA LYS A 100 17.24 5.39 21.65
C LYS A 100 17.17 6.79 21.06
N LEU A 101 17.54 6.98 19.79
CA LEU A 101 17.44 8.27 19.11
C LEU A 101 15.99 8.79 19.06
N LEU A 102 15.03 7.93 18.71
CA LEU A 102 13.60 8.28 18.67
C LEU A 102 13.08 8.77 20.03
N LEU A 103 13.47 8.10 21.12
CA LEU A 103 12.98 8.38 22.46
C LEU A 103 13.73 9.52 23.17
N GLN A 104 15.00 9.76 22.81
CA GLN A 104 15.80 10.85 23.38
C GLN A 104 15.55 12.19 22.70
N GLU A 105 15.11 12.18 21.44
CA GLU A 105 14.78 13.42 20.74
C GLU A 105 13.59 14.09 21.43
N SER A 106 13.81 15.33 21.88
CA SER A 106 12.81 16.12 22.60
C SER A 106 12.00 17.01 21.65
N ASN A 107 12.56 17.32 20.49
CA ASN A 107 11.90 18.11 19.48
C ASN A 107 10.94 17.24 18.67
N TRP A 108 9.64 17.46 18.90
CA TRP A 108 8.57 16.73 18.21
C TRP A 108 8.69 16.77 16.68
N PHE A 109 9.21 17.88 16.13
CA PHE A 109 9.39 18.02 14.70
C PHE A 109 10.50 17.10 14.17
N GLN A 110 11.66 17.06 14.83
CA GLN A 110 12.75 16.15 14.47
C GLN A 110 12.36 14.67 14.68
N GLN A 111 11.51 14.38 15.67
CA GLN A 111 10.90 13.06 15.81
C GLN A 111 10.06 12.69 14.59
N LEU A 112 9.23 13.60 14.08
CA LEU A 112 8.42 13.35 12.88
C LEU A 112 9.28 13.13 11.64
N GLU A 113 10.35 13.91 11.46
CA GLU A 113 11.30 13.71 10.36
C GLU A 113 11.94 12.32 10.43
N LEU A 114 12.44 11.93 11.61
CA LEU A 114 13.01 10.60 11.79
C LEU A 114 11.99 9.50 11.48
N ILE A 115 10.73 9.66 11.90
CA ILE A 115 9.67 8.70 11.59
C ILE A 115 9.39 8.63 10.08
N ASP A 116 9.33 9.79 9.41
CA ASP A 116 9.15 9.86 7.96
C ASP A 116 10.26 9.12 7.22
N GLU A 117 11.51 9.29 7.68
CA GLU A 117 12.66 8.60 7.10
C GLU A 117 12.64 7.09 7.32
N LEU A 118 12.25 6.64 8.51
CA LEU A 118 12.07 5.21 8.77
C LEU A 118 10.98 4.59 7.89
N GLN A 119 9.91 5.33 7.58
CA GLN A 119 8.87 4.90 6.65
C GLN A 119 9.38 4.85 5.20
N LYS A 120 10.07 5.90 4.73
CA LYS A 120 10.69 5.96 3.40
C LYS A 120 11.71 4.84 3.18
N LEU A 121 12.50 4.52 4.20
CA LEU A 121 13.47 3.41 4.19
C LEU A 121 12.83 2.01 4.32
N GLY A 122 11.52 1.93 4.58
CA GLY A 122 10.79 0.65 4.70
C GLY A 122 11.23 -0.19 5.90
N VAL A 123 11.63 0.47 7.00
CA VAL A 123 12.07 -0.15 8.27
C VAL A 123 11.21 0.25 9.48
N SER A 124 10.24 1.15 9.30
CA SER A 124 9.32 1.63 10.33
C SER A 124 8.63 0.53 11.13
N TYR A 125 8.33 -0.62 10.52
CA TYR A 125 7.69 -1.78 11.17
C TYR A 125 8.44 -2.31 12.42
N ARG A 126 9.73 -1.97 12.58
CA ARG A 126 10.55 -2.33 13.74
C ARG A 126 10.29 -1.45 14.97
N PHE A 127 9.65 -0.30 14.76
CA PHE A 127 9.49 0.79 15.72
C PHE A 127 8.02 1.18 15.91
N ASN A 128 7.08 0.27 15.61
CA ASN A 128 5.64 0.59 15.63
C ASN A 128 5.16 1.10 16.99
N ASP A 129 5.66 0.54 18.09
CA ASP A 129 5.26 0.94 19.44
C ASP A 129 5.74 2.36 19.75
N GLU A 130 7.02 2.65 19.47
CA GLU A 130 7.62 3.97 19.66
C GLU A 130 6.94 5.02 18.75
N ILE A 131 6.72 4.68 17.47
CA ILE A 131 6.03 5.56 16.52
C ILE A 131 4.62 5.89 17.01
N ASN A 132 3.85 4.89 17.46
CA ASN A 132 2.49 5.10 17.96
C ASN A 132 2.47 5.98 19.22
N GLN A 133 3.43 5.80 20.13
CA GLN A 133 3.55 6.65 21.32
C GLN A 133 3.83 8.10 20.95
N ILE A 134 4.80 8.34 20.07
CA ILE A 134 5.17 9.68 19.59
C ILE A 134 3.98 10.34 18.87
N MET A 135 3.33 9.62 17.96
CA MET A 135 2.18 10.14 17.20
C MET A 135 1.03 10.54 18.12
N ASN A 136 0.71 9.71 19.12
CA ASN A 136 -0.34 10.01 20.09
C ASN A 136 0.01 11.22 20.96
N HIS A 137 1.26 11.32 21.42
CA HIS A 137 1.73 12.45 22.21
C HIS A 137 1.61 13.78 21.43
N ILE A 138 2.11 13.80 20.19
CA ILE A 138 2.04 14.97 19.29
C ILE A 138 0.57 15.37 19.03
N TYR A 139 -0.30 14.38 18.84
CA TYR A 139 -1.71 14.60 18.57
C TYR A 139 -2.46 15.20 19.76
N LEU A 140 -2.31 14.59 20.94
CA LEU A 140 -3.03 14.97 22.16
C LEU A 140 -2.58 16.32 22.70
N GLU A 141 -1.29 16.65 22.60
CA GLU A 141 -0.77 17.95 23.03
C GLU A 141 -0.93 19.06 21.99
N HIS A 142 -1.53 18.74 20.84
CA HIS A 142 -1.73 19.67 19.73
C HIS A 142 -0.46 20.45 19.36
N LYS A 143 0.71 19.79 19.41
CA LYS A 143 2.02 20.43 19.13
C LYS A 143 2.05 21.12 17.77
N TYR A 144 1.38 20.52 16.78
CA TYR A 144 1.22 21.03 15.42
C TYR A 144 0.31 22.26 15.28
N ARG A 145 -0.44 22.67 16.33
CA ARG A 145 -1.28 23.88 16.35
C ARG A 145 -0.72 24.98 17.25
N ASN A 146 -0.06 24.60 18.35
CA ASN A 146 0.35 25.51 19.42
C ASN A 146 1.73 26.14 19.22
N ASN A 147 2.40 25.89 18.09
CA ASN A 147 3.72 26.47 17.84
C ASN A 147 3.58 27.92 17.34
N SER A 148 4.30 28.85 17.98
CA SER A 148 4.35 30.28 17.61
C SER A 148 5.05 30.52 16.26
N GLU A 149 5.85 29.57 15.81
CA GLU A 149 6.51 29.54 14.50
C GLU A 149 5.90 28.41 13.65
N ARG A 150 4.71 28.66 13.08
CA ARG A 150 4.10 27.70 12.16
C ARG A 150 4.82 27.76 10.82
N ASP A 151 5.70 26.81 10.60
CA ASP A 151 6.27 26.57 9.29
C ASP A 151 5.38 25.62 8.46
N LEU A 152 5.31 25.87 7.16
CA LEU A 152 4.52 25.09 6.21
C LEU A 152 4.99 23.64 6.15
N TYR A 153 6.31 23.42 6.16
CA TYR A 153 6.89 22.08 6.08
C TYR A 153 6.50 21.26 7.32
N SER A 154 6.73 21.79 8.52
CA SER A 154 6.39 21.10 9.78
C SER A 154 4.89 20.79 9.92
N THR A 155 4.03 21.74 9.53
CA THR A 155 2.57 21.57 9.59
C THR A 155 2.09 20.51 8.60
N ALA A 156 2.60 20.55 7.37
CA ALA A 156 2.24 19.57 6.34
C ALA A 156 2.74 18.16 6.66
N LEU A 157 3.98 18.04 7.16
CA LEU A 157 4.57 16.78 7.61
C LEU A 157 3.74 16.15 8.74
N ALA A 158 3.42 16.94 9.76
CA ALA A 158 2.59 16.49 10.88
C ALA A 158 1.20 16.04 10.41
N PHE A 159 0.54 16.86 9.59
CA PHE A 159 -0.77 16.53 9.04
C PHE A 159 -0.75 15.20 8.27
N ARG A 160 0.25 15.00 7.41
CA ARG A 160 0.42 13.79 6.61
C ARG A 160 0.61 12.57 7.49
N LEU A 161 1.60 12.60 8.39
CA LEU A 161 1.94 11.45 9.23
C LEU A 161 0.81 11.09 10.19
N LEU A 162 0.22 12.08 10.87
CA LEU A 162 -0.91 11.84 11.79
C LEU A 162 -2.08 11.18 11.07
N ARG A 163 -2.46 11.65 9.87
CA ARG A 163 -3.53 11.04 9.08
C ARG A 163 -3.17 9.65 8.56
N GLN A 164 -1.91 9.40 8.18
CA GLN A 164 -1.45 8.05 7.80
C GLN A 164 -1.60 7.05 8.95
N HIS A 165 -1.44 7.50 10.20
CA HIS A 165 -1.65 6.71 11.42
C HIS A 165 -3.12 6.68 11.88
N GLY A 166 -4.06 7.17 11.08
CA GLY A 166 -5.50 7.13 11.37
C GLY A 166 -6.00 8.20 12.35
N LEU A 167 -5.15 9.17 12.72
CA LEU A 167 -5.52 10.27 13.60
C LEU A 167 -6.25 11.37 12.82
N LYS A 168 -7.35 11.86 13.39
CA LYS A 168 -8.22 12.84 12.73
C LYS A 168 -7.71 14.26 12.94
N VAL A 169 -6.97 14.78 11.96
CA VAL A 169 -6.51 16.17 11.92
C VAL A 169 -7.38 16.97 10.96
N SER A 170 -7.94 18.11 11.38
CA SER A 170 -8.73 18.99 10.48
C SER A 170 -7.86 19.62 9.39
N GLN A 171 -8.45 19.93 8.23
CA GLN A 171 -7.75 20.61 7.13
C GLN A 171 -7.50 22.09 7.43
N ASP A 172 -8.25 22.64 8.37
CA ASP A 172 -8.18 24.05 8.79
C ASP A 172 -6.83 24.41 9.44
N VAL A 173 -5.97 23.42 9.70
CA VAL A 173 -4.58 23.67 10.11
C VAL A 173 -3.79 24.44 9.05
N PHE A 174 -4.23 24.40 7.79
CA PHE A 174 -3.59 25.12 6.69
C PHE A 174 -4.15 26.52 6.46
N ASP A 175 -5.21 26.92 7.17
CA ASP A 175 -5.85 28.22 6.92
C ASP A 175 -4.98 29.42 7.35
N CYS A 176 -4.02 29.21 8.26
CA CYS A 176 -3.02 30.24 8.60
C CYS A 176 -1.98 30.51 7.50
N PHE A 177 -1.98 29.72 6.42
CA PHE A 177 -1.11 29.91 5.26
C PHE A 177 -1.85 30.53 4.07
N LYS A 178 -3.10 30.96 4.29
CA LYS A 178 -3.94 31.58 3.27
C LYS A 178 -4.08 33.08 3.51
N ASN A 179 -4.25 33.81 2.42
CA ASN A 179 -4.58 35.24 2.41
C ASN A 179 -6.08 35.47 2.73
N GLU A 180 -6.49 36.75 2.74
CA GLU A 180 -7.88 37.14 3.00
C GLU A 180 -8.86 36.62 1.95
N GLU A 181 -8.38 36.39 0.72
CA GLU A 181 -9.12 35.78 -0.39
C GLU A 181 -9.29 34.26 -0.26
N GLY A 182 -8.60 33.62 0.70
CA GLY A 182 -8.63 32.17 0.94
C GLY A 182 -7.68 31.36 0.05
N GLU A 183 -6.81 32.01 -0.72
CA GLU A 183 -5.75 31.41 -1.52
C GLU A 183 -4.45 31.29 -0.72
N PHE A 184 -3.56 30.36 -1.06
CA PHE A 184 -2.27 30.25 -0.39
C PHE A 184 -1.40 31.47 -0.68
N GLU A 185 -0.74 31.98 0.37
CA GLU A 185 0.17 33.12 0.28
C GLU A 185 1.26 32.87 -0.78
N PRO A 186 1.42 33.75 -1.79
CA PRO A 186 2.42 33.56 -2.86
C PRO A 186 3.85 33.43 -2.36
N SER A 187 4.17 34.05 -1.21
CA SER A 187 5.48 33.98 -0.55
C SER A 187 5.88 32.57 -0.12
N LEU A 188 4.91 31.66 0.09
CA LEU A 188 5.17 30.26 0.40
C LEU A 188 5.86 29.52 -0.75
N GLY A 189 5.70 30.03 -1.97
CA GLY A 189 6.35 29.49 -3.15
C GLY A 189 7.87 29.40 -2.99
N ASP A 190 8.49 30.28 -2.22
CA ASP A 190 9.95 30.29 -2.02
C ASP A 190 10.43 29.06 -1.22
N ASN A 191 9.62 28.58 -0.26
CA ASN A 191 9.91 27.37 0.51
C ASN A 191 9.52 26.10 -0.27
N ALA A 192 10.41 25.69 -1.18
CA ALA A 192 10.19 24.53 -2.04
C ALA A 192 10.06 23.19 -1.27
N GLU A 193 10.64 23.05 -0.08
CA GLU A 193 10.46 21.85 0.75
C GLU A 193 9.09 21.84 1.41
N GLY A 194 8.64 22.98 1.95
CA GLY A 194 7.33 23.11 2.57
C GLY A 194 6.18 22.87 1.59
N VAL A 195 6.27 23.42 0.38
CA VAL A 195 5.26 23.19 -0.66
C VAL A 195 5.28 21.72 -1.14
N LEU A 196 6.42 21.02 -1.07
CA LEU A 196 6.52 19.61 -1.45
C LEU A 196 5.82 18.74 -0.38
N GLN A 197 6.01 19.05 0.90
CA GLN A 197 5.29 18.37 1.97
C GLN A 197 3.78 18.66 1.91
N LEU A 198 3.38 19.89 1.58
CA LEU A 198 1.98 20.24 1.38
C LEU A 198 1.35 19.43 0.24
N TYR A 199 2.07 19.28 -0.86
CA TYR A 199 1.66 18.44 -1.98
C TYR A 199 1.43 17.00 -1.54
N GLU A 200 2.39 16.40 -0.83
CA GLU A 200 2.26 15.03 -0.32
C GLU A 200 1.09 14.87 0.66
N ALA A 201 0.92 15.85 1.55
CA ALA A 201 -0.20 15.91 2.49
C ALA A 201 -1.57 16.00 1.80
N SER A 202 -1.65 16.67 0.64
CA SER A 202 -2.90 16.86 -0.11
C SER A 202 -3.56 15.54 -0.53
N PHE A 203 -2.78 14.47 -0.70
CA PHE A 203 -3.32 13.16 -1.09
C PHE A 203 -4.11 12.48 0.03
N LEU A 204 -3.94 12.92 1.28
CA LEU A 204 -4.69 12.46 2.45
C LEU A 204 -5.95 13.28 2.74
N LEU A 205 -6.30 14.24 1.88
CA LEU A 205 -7.56 14.99 1.99
C LEU A 205 -8.78 14.08 1.75
N THR A 206 -9.89 14.37 2.42
CA THR A 206 -11.15 13.61 2.30
C THR A 206 -11.94 14.04 1.06
N GLU A 207 -12.75 13.13 0.50
CA GLU A 207 -13.45 13.29 -0.81
C GLU A 207 -14.22 14.60 -0.98
N ALA A 208 -14.92 15.07 0.06
CA ALA A 208 -15.72 16.29 -0.01
C ALA A 208 -14.91 17.55 -0.40
N LYS A 209 -13.59 17.55 -0.19
CA LYS A 209 -12.71 18.68 -0.54
C LYS A 209 -11.68 18.36 -1.63
N ARG A 210 -11.45 17.09 -1.97
CA ARG A 210 -10.38 16.61 -2.89
C ARG A 210 -10.36 17.25 -4.29
N VAL A 211 -11.53 17.54 -4.86
CA VAL A 211 -11.65 17.96 -6.27
C VAL A 211 -11.37 19.46 -6.44
N SER A 212 -11.81 20.29 -5.50
CA SER A 212 -11.49 21.73 -5.47
C SER A 212 -10.04 21.95 -5.01
N SER A 213 -9.64 21.22 -3.95
CA SER A 213 -8.36 21.41 -3.29
C SER A 213 -7.15 21.00 -4.12
N LYS A 214 -7.25 20.04 -5.04
CA LYS A 214 -6.05 19.59 -5.79
C LYS A 214 -5.42 20.66 -6.67
N ARG A 215 -6.21 21.61 -7.20
CA ARG A 215 -5.70 22.79 -7.92
C ARG A 215 -5.30 23.91 -6.98
N GLU A 216 -5.99 24.02 -5.85
CA GLU A 216 -5.87 25.09 -4.88
C GLU A 216 -4.63 24.93 -3.98
N TYR A 217 -4.25 23.69 -3.64
CA TYR A 217 -3.12 23.39 -2.75
C TYR A 217 -1.80 23.22 -3.51
N PHE A 218 -1.85 23.07 -4.84
CA PHE A 218 -0.66 22.85 -5.64
C PHE A 218 -0.89 23.12 -7.13
N PRO A 219 -0.20 24.11 -7.72
CA PRO A 219 -0.01 24.18 -9.15
C PRO A 219 1.26 23.39 -9.52
N PRO A 220 1.17 22.22 -10.18
CA PRO A 220 2.34 21.49 -10.71
C PRO A 220 3.23 22.35 -11.62
N ILE A 221 2.65 23.43 -12.15
CA ILE A 221 3.29 24.47 -12.94
C ILE A 221 4.40 25.18 -12.16
N PHE A 222 4.23 25.39 -10.85
CA PHE A 222 5.20 26.09 -10.00
C PHE A 222 6.53 25.33 -9.91
N TYR A 223 6.46 24.02 -9.65
CA TYR A 223 7.66 23.18 -9.62
C TYR A 223 8.24 22.90 -10.98
N ARG A 224 7.41 22.78 -12.04
CA ARG A 224 7.93 22.66 -13.41
C ARG A 224 8.77 23.89 -13.78
N LYS A 225 8.35 25.08 -13.34
CA LYS A 225 9.13 26.31 -13.51
C LYS A 225 10.44 26.28 -12.71
N LYS A 226 10.38 26.02 -11.39
CA LYS A 226 11.59 25.94 -10.54
C LYS A 226 12.59 24.86 -10.97
N LEU A 227 12.12 23.71 -11.47
CA LEU A 227 12.96 22.65 -12.01
C LEU A 227 13.67 23.07 -13.31
N ASN A 228 13.03 23.91 -14.13
CA ASN A 228 13.62 24.41 -15.37
C ASN A 228 14.60 25.55 -15.11
N ASP A 229 14.36 26.35 -14.08
CA ASP A 229 15.19 27.50 -13.72
C ASP A 229 16.51 27.09 -13.00
N GLY A 230 16.66 25.81 -12.63
CA GLY A 230 17.91 25.27 -12.04
C GLY A 230 18.22 25.77 -10.62
N VAL A 231 17.25 26.39 -9.95
CA VAL A 231 17.42 27.04 -8.63
C VAL A 231 17.47 26.02 -7.47
N MET A 232 17.17 24.75 -7.75
CA MET A 232 16.96 23.71 -6.75
C MET A 232 18.17 22.78 -6.63
N ASP A 233 18.50 22.37 -5.39
CA ASP A 233 19.47 21.30 -5.15
C ASP A 233 19.10 20.02 -5.94
N GLU A 234 20.11 19.24 -6.34
CA GLU A 234 19.92 18.04 -7.16
C GLU A 234 19.08 16.98 -6.44
N HIS A 235 19.29 16.81 -5.13
CA HIS A 235 18.51 15.87 -4.32
C HIS A 235 17.05 16.30 -4.25
N LEU A 236 16.79 17.58 -3.94
CA LEU A 236 15.44 18.12 -3.86
C LEU A 236 14.73 18.09 -5.22
N SER A 237 15.45 18.35 -6.31
CA SER A 237 14.94 18.22 -7.68
C SER A 237 14.51 16.78 -8.00
N SER A 238 15.29 15.78 -7.56
CA SER A 238 14.96 14.37 -7.74
C SER A 238 13.72 13.96 -6.94
N LEU A 239 13.58 14.46 -5.70
CA LEU A 239 12.40 14.23 -4.85
C LEU A 239 11.14 14.83 -5.46
N VAL A 240 11.23 16.07 -5.96
CA VAL A 240 10.10 16.73 -6.62
C VAL A 240 9.66 15.96 -7.86
N ARG A 241 10.60 15.59 -8.75
CA ARG A 241 10.28 14.81 -9.97
C ARG A 241 9.56 13.50 -9.61
N ARG A 242 10.08 12.77 -8.62
CA ARG A 242 9.46 11.51 -8.17
C ARG A 242 8.06 11.71 -7.61
N SER A 243 7.88 12.72 -6.75
CA SER A 243 6.59 13.01 -6.12
C SER A 243 5.52 13.41 -7.15
N LEU A 244 5.94 14.11 -8.22
CA LEU A 244 5.07 14.46 -9.35
C LEU A 244 4.69 13.26 -10.22
N GLU A 245 5.54 12.23 -10.32
CA GLU A 245 5.20 10.98 -11.01
C GLU A 245 4.20 10.15 -10.19
N LEU A 246 4.51 9.92 -8.92
CA LEU A 246 3.63 9.21 -8.00
C LEU A 246 3.83 9.72 -6.56
N PRO A 247 2.78 10.26 -5.92
CA PRO A 247 2.85 10.73 -4.53
C PRO A 247 3.21 9.60 -3.57
N LEU A 248 3.90 9.95 -2.47
CA LEU A 248 4.29 9.00 -1.43
C LEU A 248 3.10 8.26 -0.84
N HIS A 249 1.94 8.92 -0.72
CA HIS A 249 0.73 8.27 -0.21
C HIS A 249 0.25 7.09 -1.08
N TRP A 250 0.54 7.10 -2.39
CA TRP A 250 0.17 6.01 -3.32
C TRP A 250 1.32 5.04 -3.57
N CYS A 251 2.50 5.36 -3.04
CA CYS A 251 3.69 4.55 -3.17
C CYS A 251 3.67 3.38 -2.19
N VAL A 252 3.87 2.17 -2.71
CA VAL A 252 4.08 0.97 -1.88
C VAL A 252 5.45 1.05 -1.24
N GLN A 253 5.53 1.01 0.10
CA GLN A 253 6.76 1.29 0.85
C GLN A 253 7.96 0.42 0.44
N LYS A 254 7.81 -0.91 0.36
CA LYS A 254 8.98 -1.81 0.21
C LYS A 254 9.71 -1.71 -1.13
N PRO A 255 9.03 -1.70 -2.29
CA PRO A 255 9.69 -1.44 -3.57
C PRO A 255 10.28 -0.03 -3.65
N ASN A 256 9.63 0.95 -3.02
CA ASN A 256 10.04 2.34 -3.03
C ASN A 256 11.21 2.65 -2.09
N ALA A 257 11.43 1.83 -1.06
CA ALA A 257 12.52 1.99 -0.11
C ALA A 257 13.89 1.93 -0.79
N ARG A 258 14.04 1.14 -1.86
CA ARG A 258 15.30 1.08 -2.61
C ARG A 258 15.70 2.44 -3.16
N TRP A 259 14.77 3.15 -3.79
CA TRP A 259 15.06 4.48 -4.32
C TRP A 259 15.51 5.43 -3.21
N PHE A 260 14.87 5.36 -2.04
CA PHE A 260 15.28 6.19 -0.91
C PHE A 260 16.65 5.80 -0.37
N VAL A 261 16.93 4.51 -0.22
CA VAL A 261 18.27 4.03 0.15
C VAL A 261 19.32 4.51 -0.84
N ASP A 262 19.05 4.44 -2.15
CA ASP A 262 19.96 4.91 -3.20
C ASP A 262 20.09 6.45 -3.21
N ALA A 263 19.04 7.19 -2.85
CA ALA A 263 19.09 8.64 -2.69
C ALA A 263 19.87 9.06 -1.42
N TYR A 264 19.80 8.26 -0.36
CA TYR A 264 20.54 8.44 0.90
C TYR A 264 22.01 8.04 0.80
N ALA A 265 22.28 6.92 0.13
CA ALA A 265 23.62 6.38 -0.05
C ALA A 265 24.09 6.72 -1.47
N LYS A 266 25.07 7.61 -1.62
CA LYS A 266 25.74 7.94 -2.91
C LYS A 266 26.51 6.75 -3.52
N ARG A 267 26.01 5.51 -3.48
CA ARG A 267 26.64 4.30 -4.03
C ARG A 267 25.63 3.32 -4.60
N GLY A 268 25.88 2.92 -5.85
CA GLY A 268 25.23 1.79 -6.51
C GLY A 268 25.91 0.50 -6.11
N ASP A 269 25.40 -0.18 -5.09
CA ASP A 269 25.31 -1.65 -5.11
C ASP A 269 24.50 -2.14 -3.91
N VAL A 270 23.18 -2.18 -4.10
CA VAL A 270 22.27 -2.88 -3.21
C VAL A 270 21.71 -4.07 -3.99
N ASN A 271 22.15 -5.26 -3.59
CA ASN A 271 21.80 -6.54 -4.20
C ASN A 271 20.26 -6.72 -4.24
N PRO A 272 19.67 -7.33 -5.29
CA PRO A 272 18.23 -7.44 -5.42
C PRO A 272 17.61 -8.13 -4.20
N ILE A 273 16.49 -7.59 -3.72
CA ILE A 273 15.68 -8.08 -2.59
C ILE A 273 14.96 -9.38 -3.00
N ILE A 274 15.67 -10.37 -3.51
CA ILE A 274 15.12 -11.69 -3.79
C ILE A 274 15.52 -12.59 -2.64
N SER A 275 14.65 -12.58 -1.63
CA SER A 275 14.80 -13.37 -0.42
C SER A 275 14.78 -14.88 -0.70
N PRO A 276 15.36 -15.74 0.18
CA PRO A 276 15.25 -17.20 0.11
C PRO A 276 13.82 -17.74 -0.06
N ARG A 277 12.81 -16.97 0.38
CA ARG A 277 11.39 -17.29 0.25
C ARG A 277 10.89 -17.27 -1.20
N ALA A 278 11.50 -16.47 -2.08
CA ALA A 278 11.19 -16.48 -3.51
C ALA A 278 11.59 -17.82 -4.14
N LYS A 279 12.71 -18.43 -3.71
CA LYS A 279 13.14 -19.76 -4.17
C LYS A 279 12.14 -20.85 -3.81
N ALA A 280 11.51 -20.76 -2.65
CA ALA A 280 10.49 -21.71 -2.22
C ALA A 280 9.25 -21.64 -3.13
N VAL A 281 8.84 -20.43 -3.54
CA VAL A 281 7.72 -20.24 -4.47
C VAL A 281 8.06 -20.76 -5.86
N SER A 282 9.28 -20.52 -6.36
CA SER A 282 9.67 -21.01 -7.68
C SER A 282 9.81 -22.53 -7.74
N ARG A 283 10.31 -23.19 -6.67
CA ARG A 283 10.33 -24.66 -6.56
C ARG A 283 8.93 -25.24 -6.66
N TRP A 284 8.00 -24.73 -5.84
CA TRP A 284 6.60 -25.13 -5.93
C TRP A 284 6.02 -24.92 -7.33
N TRP A 285 6.30 -23.79 -7.98
CA TRP A 285 5.78 -23.54 -9.32
C TRP A 285 6.32 -24.55 -10.35
N LYS A 286 7.62 -24.86 -10.30
CA LYS A 286 8.23 -25.85 -11.18
C LYS A 286 7.66 -27.25 -10.95
N GLU A 287 7.47 -27.64 -9.69
CA GLU A 287 6.86 -28.94 -9.30
C GLU A 287 5.43 -29.11 -9.84
N THR A 288 4.67 -28.02 -10.04
CA THR A 288 3.31 -28.14 -10.59
C THR A 288 3.29 -28.42 -12.09
N GLU A 289 4.38 -28.13 -12.82
CA GLU A 289 4.48 -28.24 -14.29
C GLU A 289 3.37 -27.48 -15.06
N LEU A 290 2.64 -26.59 -14.39
CA LEU A 290 1.49 -25.90 -14.96
C LEU A 290 1.90 -24.90 -16.05
N ALA A 291 3.13 -24.37 -15.99
CA ALA A 291 3.68 -23.53 -17.05
C ALA A 291 3.79 -24.28 -18.38
N GLU A 292 4.18 -25.55 -18.34
CA GLU A 292 4.38 -26.40 -19.51
C GLU A 292 3.04 -26.97 -19.99
N LYS A 293 2.17 -27.38 -19.06
CA LYS A 293 0.83 -27.94 -19.35
C LYS A 293 -0.18 -26.89 -19.82
N LEU A 294 0.00 -25.61 -19.45
CA LEU A 294 -0.92 -24.52 -19.78
C LEU A 294 -0.16 -23.36 -20.45
N PRO A 295 0.37 -23.55 -21.67
CA PRO A 295 1.20 -22.55 -22.36
C PRO A 295 0.44 -21.26 -22.73
N PHE A 296 -0.90 -21.32 -22.74
CA PHE A 296 -1.74 -20.16 -22.97
C PHE A 296 -1.77 -19.17 -21.78
N ALA A 297 -1.34 -19.58 -20.60
CA ALA A 297 -1.40 -18.75 -19.39
C ALA A 297 -0.07 -18.02 -19.14
N ARG A 298 -0.16 -16.83 -18.52
CA ARG A 298 1.04 -16.01 -18.22
C ARG A 298 1.93 -16.67 -17.18
N ASP A 299 3.19 -16.92 -17.55
CA ASP A 299 4.19 -17.32 -16.57
C ASP A 299 4.89 -16.14 -15.89
N ARG A 300 4.35 -15.71 -14.74
CA ARG A 300 4.76 -14.50 -14.00
C ARG A 300 4.84 -14.71 -12.49
N VAL A 301 5.53 -15.74 -12.04
CA VAL A 301 5.58 -16.11 -10.60
C VAL A 301 6.36 -15.11 -9.75
N VAL A 302 7.46 -14.59 -10.27
CA VAL A 302 8.28 -13.60 -9.56
C VAL A 302 7.54 -12.27 -9.43
N GLU A 303 6.85 -11.83 -10.48
CA GLU A 303 6.04 -10.62 -10.49
C GLU A 303 4.89 -10.74 -9.47
N ASN A 304 4.24 -11.91 -9.37
CA ASN A 304 3.24 -12.19 -8.34
C ASN A 304 3.83 -12.15 -6.92
N TYR A 305 5.06 -12.66 -6.74
CA TYR A 305 5.75 -12.58 -5.46
C TYR A 305 6.10 -11.13 -5.09
N ILE A 306 6.61 -10.35 -6.04
CA ILE A 306 6.91 -8.91 -5.86
C ILE A 306 5.65 -8.13 -5.49
N TRP A 307 4.52 -8.43 -6.11
CA TRP A 307 3.25 -7.83 -5.72
C TRP A 307 2.91 -8.08 -4.25
N ASN A 308 3.13 -9.30 -3.75
CA ASN A 308 2.88 -9.63 -2.35
C ASN A 308 3.93 -9.05 -1.39
N LEU A 309 5.15 -8.78 -1.85
CA LEU A 309 6.10 -7.95 -1.10
C LEU A 309 5.58 -6.52 -0.92
N GLY A 310 4.72 -6.03 -1.80
CA GLY A 310 4.09 -4.72 -1.63
C GLY A 310 3.02 -4.69 -0.54
N VAL A 311 2.22 -5.76 -0.44
CA VAL A 311 1.09 -5.83 0.48
C VAL A 311 1.50 -6.27 1.89
N LEU A 312 2.45 -7.21 1.99
CA LEU A 312 2.86 -7.84 3.25
C LEU A 312 4.38 -7.86 3.34
N PHE A 313 5.03 -6.71 3.43
CA PHE A 313 6.49 -6.63 3.33
C PHE A 313 7.23 -7.10 4.60
N GLU A 314 6.55 -7.14 5.74
CA GLU A 314 7.15 -7.40 7.03
C GLU A 314 7.70 -8.84 7.12
N PRO A 315 8.87 -9.06 7.74
CA PRO A 315 9.49 -10.37 7.77
C PRO A 315 8.64 -11.48 8.39
N GLN A 316 7.76 -11.16 9.35
CA GLN A 316 6.89 -12.15 10.01
C GLN A 316 5.86 -12.78 9.06
N TYR A 317 5.37 -12.05 8.06
CA TYR A 317 4.35 -12.52 7.11
C TYR A 317 4.91 -13.37 5.96
N GLY A 318 6.07 -14.00 6.16
CA GLY A 318 6.73 -14.81 5.14
C GLY A 318 5.86 -15.94 4.60
N TYR A 319 5.16 -16.66 5.48
CA TYR A 319 4.26 -17.73 5.07
C TYR A 319 3.05 -17.19 4.29
N SER A 320 2.41 -16.14 4.80
CA SER A 320 1.27 -15.48 4.15
C SER A 320 1.61 -14.96 2.77
N ARG A 321 2.82 -14.43 2.57
CA ARG A 321 3.33 -14.04 1.23
C ARG A 321 3.44 -15.23 0.28
N ILE A 322 4.02 -16.34 0.73
CA ILE A 322 4.15 -17.56 -0.09
C ILE A 322 2.74 -18.04 -0.49
N MET A 323 1.84 -18.18 0.47
CA MET A 323 0.48 -18.66 0.22
C MET A 323 -0.30 -17.74 -0.72
N SER A 324 -0.24 -16.42 -0.50
CA SER A 324 -0.89 -15.41 -1.35
C SER A 324 -0.34 -15.43 -2.78
N THR A 325 0.95 -15.75 -2.96
CA THR A 325 1.56 -15.87 -4.28
C THR A 325 1.04 -17.11 -5.01
N LYS A 326 0.95 -18.25 -4.32
CA LYS A 326 0.38 -19.48 -4.88
C LYS A 326 -1.08 -19.27 -5.29
N LEU A 327 -1.90 -18.69 -4.41
CA LEU A 327 -3.32 -18.41 -4.67
C LEU A 327 -3.51 -17.49 -5.87
N LYS A 328 -2.82 -16.33 -5.90
CA LYS A 328 -2.89 -15.39 -7.03
C LYS A 328 -2.49 -16.07 -8.33
N LYS A 329 -1.43 -16.87 -8.30
CA LYS A 329 -0.97 -17.58 -9.49
C LYS A 329 -2.03 -18.54 -10.02
N VAL A 330 -2.68 -19.32 -9.15
CA VAL A 330 -3.80 -20.20 -9.55
C VAL A 330 -4.96 -19.38 -10.11
N VAL A 331 -5.34 -18.27 -9.48
CA VAL A 331 -6.39 -17.36 -9.98
C VAL A 331 -6.06 -16.85 -11.38
N PHE A 332 -4.81 -16.45 -11.64
CA PHE A 332 -4.38 -16.01 -12.97
C PHE A 332 -4.38 -17.11 -14.04
N LEU A 333 -4.41 -18.40 -13.65
CA LEU A 333 -4.63 -19.50 -14.59
C LEU A 333 -6.12 -19.67 -14.94
N CYS A 334 -7.02 -19.30 -14.03
CA CYS A 334 -8.47 -19.50 -14.18
C CYS A 334 -9.19 -18.35 -14.91
N ILE A 335 -8.62 -17.15 -14.93
CA ILE A 335 -9.20 -15.98 -15.61
C ILE A 335 -8.82 -16.03 -17.09
N LYS A 336 -9.80 -16.31 -17.96
CA LYS A 336 -9.71 -16.26 -19.43
C LYS A 336 -9.85 -14.83 -19.95
#